data_AF-A0AAD9N1T1-F1
#
_entry.id   AF-A0AAD9N1T1-F1
#
_cell.length_a   1.000
_cell.length_b   1.000
_cell.length_c   1.000
_cell.angle_alpha   90.00
_cell.angle_beta   90.00
_cell.angle_gamma   90.00
#
_symmetry.space_group_name_H-M   'P 1'
#
loop_
_entity.id
_entity.type
_entity.pdbx_description
1 polymer ?
#
loop_
_entity_poly.entity_id
_entity_poly.type
_entity_poly.pdbx_seq_one_letter_code
_entity_poly.pdbx_strand_id
1 'polypeptide(L)' 'LLLGWRGWWTGGVYDDNLREFVWSNSNQVISRLDLRWLAPLLRRPFTHTCVWLVPQARMLFGNYYCGQETGFICEITL' A
#
# COMPACT_ATOMS: atom_id res chain seq x y z
N LEU A 1 10.87 15.59 5.33
CA LEU A 1 9.83 15.97 4.35
C LEU A 1 10.07 15.18 3.07
N LEU A 2 9.17 14.24 2.76
CA LEU A 2 9.27 13.26 1.66
C LEU A 2 8.90 13.88 0.29
N LEU A 3 9.40 15.09 0.00
CA LEU A 3 9.18 15.72 -1.29
C LEU A 3 9.97 14.93 -2.36
N GLY A 4 9.25 14.31 -3.30
CA GLY A 4 9.83 13.61 -4.45
C GLY A 4 9.85 12.07 -4.38
N TRP A 5 9.19 11.46 -3.38
CA TRP A 5 9.06 10.00 -3.33
C TRP A 5 8.12 9.52 -4.44
N ARG A 6 8.72 9.08 -5.55
CA ARG A 6 8.03 8.43 -6.67
C ARG A 6 8.00 6.94 -6.40
N GLY A 7 6.82 6.40 -6.14
CA GLY A 7 6.58 4.97 -6.22
C GLY A 7 5.18 4.72 -6.76
N TRP A 8 4.74 3.48 -6.69
CA TRP A 8 3.53 3.08 -7.40
C TRP A 8 2.49 2.55 -6.45
N TRP A 9 1.25 2.92 -6.70
CA TRP A 9 0.11 2.28 -6.07
C TRP A 9 0.02 0.82 -6.47
N THR A 10 -0.44 0.02 -5.53
CA THR A 10 -0.74 -1.39 -5.70
C THR A 10 -2.20 -1.61 -5.30
N GLY A 11 -2.71 -2.85 -5.42
CA GLY A 11 -4.07 -3.19 -4.96
C GLY A 11 -4.24 -3.30 -3.44
N GLY A 12 -3.25 -2.86 -2.66
CA GLY A 12 -3.22 -3.05 -1.21
C GLY A 12 -3.81 -1.87 -0.46
N VAL A 13 -4.62 -2.13 0.56
CA VAL A 13 -5.28 -1.12 1.40
C VAL A 13 -5.22 -1.50 2.87
N TYR A 14 -5.35 -0.53 3.76
CA TYR A 14 -5.64 -0.81 5.17
C TYR A 14 -7.14 -1.07 5.35
N ASP A 15 -7.50 -2.23 5.90
CA ASP A 15 -8.88 -2.57 6.25
C ASP A 15 -9.13 -2.25 7.74
N ASP A 16 -10.02 -1.29 8.01
CA ASP A 16 -10.30 -0.84 9.38
C ASP A 16 -11.05 -1.89 10.22
N ASN A 17 -11.82 -2.80 9.59
CA ASN A 17 -12.54 -3.86 10.29
C ASN A 17 -11.59 -4.96 10.76
N LEU A 18 -10.66 -5.35 9.88
CA LEU A 18 -9.65 -6.37 10.17
C LEU A 18 -8.42 -5.81 10.90
N ARG A 19 -8.25 -4.48 10.89
CA ARG A 19 -7.12 -3.74 11.47
C ARG A 19 -5.76 -4.13 10.89
N GLU A 20 -5.72 -4.53 9.63
CA GLU A 20 -4.52 -5.00 8.93
C GLU A 20 -4.47 -4.51 7.48
N PHE A 21 -3.31 -4.63 6.84
CA PHE A 21 -3.19 -4.37 5.40
C PHE A 21 -3.60 -5.62 4.61
N VAL A 22 -4.37 -5.42 3.56
CA VAL A 22 -4.91 -6.49 2.72
C VAL A 22 -4.72 -6.17 1.25
N TRP A 23 -4.55 -7.21 0.44
CA TRP A 23 -4.67 -7.16 -1.01
C TRP A 23 -6.12 -7.37 -1.39
N SER A 24 -6.69 -6.47 -2.20
CA SER A 24 -8.11 -6.52 -2.56
C SER A 24 -8.34 -6.24 -4.05
N ASN A 25 -9.45 -6.73 -4.59
CA ASN A 25 -9.93 -6.41 -5.93
C ASN A 25 -11.33 -5.77 -5.88
N SER A 26 -11.45 -4.60 -5.25
CA SER A 26 -12.67 -3.78 -5.13
C SER A 26 -13.87 -4.41 -4.41
N ASN A 27 -14.02 -5.74 -4.42
CA ASN A 27 -15.20 -6.48 -3.96
C ASN A 27 -14.86 -7.54 -2.91
N GLN A 28 -13.59 -7.94 -2.76
CA GLN A 28 -13.16 -8.95 -1.80
C GLN A 28 -11.69 -8.78 -1.40
N VAL A 29 -11.38 -9.27 -0.21
CA VAL A 29 -10.00 -9.47 0.26
C VAL A 29 -9.46 -10.74 -0.39
N ILE A 30 -8.34 -10.61 -1.10
CA ILE A 30 -7.64 -11.71 -1.76
C ILE A 30 -6.65 -12.35 -0.80
N SER A 31 -5.88 -11.53 -0.09
CA SER A 31 -4.89 -12.00 0.88
C SER A 31 -4.51 -10.91 1.89
N ARG A 32 -3.87 -11.33 2.98
CA ARG A 32 -3.35 -10.42 4.01
C ARG A 32 -1.91 -10.07 3.69
N LEU A 33 -1.55 -8.80 3.86
CA LEU A 33 -0.16 -8.36 3.75
C LEU A 33 0.54 -8.58 5.09
N ASP A 34 1.58 -9.41 5.10
CA ASP A 34 2.44 -9.55 6.27
C ASP A 34 3.22 -8.25 6.50
N LEU A 35 2.98 -7.62 7.65
CA LEU A 35 3.54 -6.32 8.04
C LEU A 35 5.08 -6.29 8.04
N ARG A 36 5.76 -7.44 8.09
CA ARG A 36 7.23 -7.50 7.97
C ARG A 36 7.72 -7.01 6.61
N TRP A 37 6.88 -7.09 5.59
CA TRP A 37 7.17 -6.58 4.24
C TRP A 37 6.77 -5.11 4.06
N LEU A 38 6.08 -4.54 5.04
CA LEU A 38 5.65 -3.15 5.04
C LEU A 38 6.63 -2.31 5.86
N ALA A 39 7.43 -1.48 5.18
CA ALA A 39 8.17 -0.40 5.81
C ALA A 39 7.18 0.71 6.21
N PRO A 40 6.92 0.93 7.52
CA PRO A 40 5.94 1.92 7.93
C PRO A 40 6.47 3.34 7.63
N LEU A 41 5.92 3.97 6.59
CA LEU A 41 6.23 5.36 6.24
C LEU A 41 5.35 6.32 7.03
N LEU A 42 4.07 5.95 7.21
CA LEU A 42 3.17 6.66 8.10
C LEU A 42 3.09 5.92 9.43
N ARG A 43 2.91 6.67 10.52
CA ARG A 43 2.63 6.13 11.87
C ARG A 43 1.12 6.01 12.07
N ARG A 44 0.69 5.17 13.01
CA ARG A 44 -0.72 4.99 13.35
C ARG A 44 -1.40 6.33 13.70
N PRO A 45 -2.70 6.50 13.40
CA PRO A 45 -3.61 5.52 12.78
C PRO A 45 -3.39 5.35 11.26
N PHE A 46 -3.63 4.14 10.75
CA PHE A 46 -3.47 3.79 9.32
C PHE A 46 -4.76 3.92 8.50
N THR A 47 -5.81 4.47 9.10
CA THR A 47 -7.07 4.79 8.43
C THR A 47 -6.83 5.58 7.16
N HIS A 48 -7.48 5.21 6.05
CA HIS A 48 -7.33 5.84 4.74
C HIS A 48 -5.90 5.76 4.16
N THR A 49 -5.14 4.72 4.51
CA THR A 49 -3.83 4.44 3.91
C THR A 49 -3.87 3.24 2.98
N CYS A 50 -3.09 3.34 1.90
CA CYS A 50 -2.94 2.37 0.86
C CYS A 50 -1.50 1.88 0.81
N VAL A 51 -1.30 0.67 0.28
CA VAL A 51 0.01 0.08 0.08
C VAL A 51 0.68 0.72 -1.12
N TRP A 52 1.92 1.15 -0.90
CA TRP A 52 2.73 1.89 -1.86
C TRP A 52 4.03 1.12 -2.10
N LEU A 53 4.39 0.84 -3.35
CA LEU A 53 5.69 0.25 -3.68
C LEU A 53 6.76 1.33 -3.79
N VAL A 54 7.83 1.23 -2.99
CA VAL A 54 8.84 2.29 -2.85
C VAL A 54 10.17 1.87 -3.51
N PRO A 55 10.50 2.39 -4.71
CA PRO A 55 11.73 1.99 -5.39
C PRO A 55 13.00 2.41 -4.66
N GLN A 56 13.01 3.58 -4.02
CA GLN A 56 14.18 4.08 -3.29
C GLN A 56 14.46 3.28 -2.00
N ALA A 57 13.47 2.51 -1.51
CA ALA A 57 13.59 1.64 -0.36
C ALA A 57 13.77 0.17 -0.77
N ARG A 58 14.61 -0.11 -1.77
CA ARG A 58 14.88 -1.46 -2.29
C ARG A 58 13.60 -2.22 -2.70
N MET A 59 12.64 -1.51 -3.28
CA MET A 59 11.35 -2.07 -3.71
C MET A 59 10.54 -2.67 -2.54
N LEU A 60 10.69 -2.14 -1.32
CA LEU A 60 9.82 -2.51 -0.21
C LEU A 60 8.42 -1.91 -0.39
N PHE A 61 7.43 -2.58 0.20
CA PHE A 61 6.10 -2.00 0.37
C PHE A 61 6.14 -1.01 1.54
N GLY A 62 5.40 0.07 1.42
CA GLY A 62 5.12 1.01 2.50
C GLY A 62 3.65 1.39 2.52
N ASN A 63 3.26 2.26 3.44
CA ASN A 63 1.91 2.78 3.53
C ASN A 63 1.88 4.29 3.32
N TYR A 64 0.90 4.78 2.56
CA TYR A 64 0.73 6.20 2.32
C TYR A 64 -0.75 6.57 2.12
N TYR A 65 -1.09 7.86 2.15
CA TYR A 65 -2.48 8.30 1.99
C TYR A 65 -3.01 7.97 0.58
N CYS A 66 -4.14 7.26 0.52
CA CYS A 66 -4.72 6.79 -0.76
C CYS A 66 -5.04 7.91 -1.76
N GLY A 67 -5.28 9.14 -1.29
CA GLY A 67 -5.64 10.29 -2.13
C GLY A 67 -4.48 10.97 -2.87
N GLN A 68 -3.29 10.38 -2.87
CA GLN A 68 -2.11 10.98 -3.52
C GLN A 68 -2.01 10.52 -4.98
N GLU A 69 -1.79 11.45 -5.89
CA GLU A 69 -1.64 11.15 -7.32
C GLU A 69 -0.27 10.53 -7.60
N THR A 70 -0.26 9.29 -8.08
CA THR A 70 0.95 8.62 -8.59
C THR A 70 0.58 7.51 -9.57
N GLY A 71 1.58 6.89 -10.21
CA GLY A 71 1.38 5.73 -11.07
C GLY A 71 0.93 4.49 -10.29
N PHE A 72 0.47 3.47 -10.99
CA PHE A 72 -0.01 2.22 -10.41
C PHE A 72 0.61 1.01 -11.12
N ILE A 73 0.72 -0.11 -10.39
CA ILE A 73 1.13 -1.41 -10.93
C ILE A 73 -0.08 -2.33 -10.92
N CYS A 74 -0.39 -2.91 -12.07
CA CYS A 74 -1.43 -3.93 -12.23
C CYS A 74 -0.81 -5.29 -12.52
N GLU A 75 -1.36 -6.33 -11.91
CA GLU A 75 -1.14 -7.71 -12.32
C GLU A 75 -2.10 -8.04 -13.48
N ILE A 76 -1.61 -8.75 -14.50
CA ILE A 76 -2.42 -9.26 -15.61
C ILE A 76 -2.45 -10.77 -15.49
N THR A 77 -3.64 -11.33 -15.24
CA THR A 77 -3.86 -12.78 -15.27
C THR A 77 -4.13 -13.20 -16.71
N LEU A 78 -3.33 -14.14 -17.23
CA LEU A 78 -3.45 -14.71 -18.57
C LEU A 78 -4.26 -16.01 -18.56
#